data_AF-A0A830BTK2-F1
#
_entry.id   AF-A0A830BTK2-F1
#
_cell.length_a   1.000
_cell.length_b   1.000
_cell.length_c   1.000
_cell.angle_alpha   90.00
_cell.angle_beta   90.00
_cell.angle_gamma   90.00
#
_symmetry.space_group_name_H-M   'P 1'
#
loop_
_entity.id
_entity.type
_entity.pdbx_description
1 polymer ?
#
loop_
_entity_poly.entity_id
_entity_poly.type
_entity_poly.pdbx_seq_one_letter_code
_entity_poly.pdbx_strand_id
1 'polypeptide(L)'
;MSRYMKLKHTDDALHLRFFMPGVAKEDAKVYLDKSELVAEGVKEKDFEDDKDDYMLRFRIHLPMHHVKANAITTEMKNGALKVCVPLINAQLLQPCF
;
A
#
# COMPACT_ATOMS: atom_id res chain seq x y z
N MET A 1 -0.56 16.76 -3.25
CA MET A 1 0.09 15.58 -2.65
C MET A 1 -0.80 15.02 -1.55
N SER A 2 -1.34 13.82 -1.74
CA SER A 2 -2.19 13.15 -0.75
C SER A 2 -1.40 12.91 0.54
N ARG A 3 -1.83 13.47 1.68
CA ARG A 3 -1.12 13.34 2.99
C ARG A 3 -1.01 11.89 3.50
N TYR A 4 -1.74 10.97 2.89
CA TYR A 4 -1.97 9.62 3.40
C TYR A 4 -1.08 8.55 2.77
N MET A 5 -0.22 8.90 1.81
CA MET A 5 0.69 7.94 1.17
C MET A 5 2.03 8.59 0.87
N LYS A 6 3.11 7.84 1.12
CA LYS A 6 4.47 8.16 0.65
C LYS A 6 4.98 7.01 -0.21
N LEU A 7 5.54 7.36 -1.36
CA LEU A 7 6.19 6.43 -2.27
C LEU A 7 7.66 6.84 -2.38
N LYS A 8 8.56 5.87 -2.26
CA LYS A 8 9.99 6.05 -2.46
C LYS A 8 10.50 4.95 -3.37
N HIS A 9 11.07 5.33 -4.50
CA HIS A 9 11.70 4.41 -5.44
C HIS A 9 13.20 4.34 -5.15
N THR A 10 13.74 3.13 -5.18
CA THR A 10 15.18 2.84 -5.10
C THR A 10 15.54 1.85 -6.21
N ASP A 11 16.84 1.66 -6.46
CA ASP A 11 17.30 0.77 -7.53
C ASP A 11 16.85 -0.69 -7.31
N ASP A 12 16.92 -1.16 -6.06
CA ASP A 12 16.54 -2.53 -5.70
C ASP A 12 15.06 -2.72 -5.34
N ALA A 13 14.35 -1.66 -4.93
CA ALA A 13 13.00 -1.80 -4.38
C ALA A 13 12.12 -0.54 -4.48
N LEU A 14 10.80 -0.75 -4.51
CA LEU A 14 9.79 0.28 -4.30
C LEU A 14 9.27 0.22 -2.86
N HIS A 15 9.50 1.29 -2.11
CA HIS A 15 9.01 1.45 -0.75
C HIS A 15 7.74 2.29 -0.75
N LEU A 16 6.64 1.67 -0.34
CA LEU A 16 5.33 2.30 -0.22
C LEU A 16 4.98 2.39 1.26
N ARG A 17 4.45 3.53 1.67
CA ARG A 17 3.99 3.76 3.04
C ARG A 17 2.62 4.41 3.00
N PHE A 18 1.62 3.65 3.40
CA PHE A 18 0.24 4.09 3.54
C PHE A 18 -0.02 4.44 5.00
N PHE A 19 -0.51 5.64 5.25
CA PHE A 19 -0.95 6.05 6.58
C PHE A 19 -2.40 5.59 6.75
N MET A 20 -2.59 4.56 7.57
CA MET A 20 -3.88 3.96 7.89
C MET A 20 -4.13 4.02 9.41
N PRO A 21 -4.23 5.23 10.00
CA PRO A 21 -4.42 5.39 11.44
C PRO A 21 -5.82 4.93 11.86
N GLY A 22 -5.87 3.95 12.77
CA GLY A 22 -7.11 3.34 13.26
C GLY A 22 -7.54 2.08 12.51
N VAL A 23 -6.76 1.62 11.53
CA VAL A 23 -6.94 0.29 10.94
C VAL A 23 -6.08 -0.70 11.74
N ALA A 24 -6.70 -1.77 12.25
CA ALA A 24 -5.96 -2.83 12.92
C ALA A 24 -5.14 -3.63 11.92
N LYS A 25 -4.10 -4.32 12.39
CA LYS A 25 -3.26 -5.16 11.50
C LYS A 25 -4.07 -6.25 10.81
N GLU A 26 -5.10 -6.77 11.48
CA GLU A 26 -5.95 -7.85 10.99
C GLU A 26 -6.93 -7.37 9.90
N ASP A 27 -7.39 -6.13 10.00
CA ASP A 27 -8.25 -5.46 9.01
C ASP A 27 -7.49 -4.88 7.82
N ALA A 28 -6.16 -4.82 7.89
CA ALA A 28 -5.33 -4.39 6.79
C ALA A 28 -5.07 -5.56 5.82
N LYS A 29 -5.58 -5.45 4.59
CA LYS A 29 -5.35 -6.39 3.50
C LYS A 29 -4.49 -5.77 2.42
N VAL A 30 -3.49 -6.51 1.97
CA VAL A 30 -2.65 -6.14 0.82
C VAL A 30 -2.65 -7.29 -0.17
N TYR A 31 -3.00 -7.00 -1.41
CA TYR A 31 -2.98 -7.99 -2.48
C TYR A 31 -2.62 -7.32 -3.81
N LEU A 32 -2.25 -8.16 -4.76
CA LEU A 32 -2.04 -7.75 -6.15
C LEU A 32 -3.28 -8.11 -6.96
N ASP A 33 -3.90 -7.14 -7.60
CA ASP A 33 -4.98 -7.32 -8.57
C ASP A 33 -4.44 -7.05 -9.97
N LYS A 34 -4.27 -8.11 -10.76
CA LYS A 34 -3.73 -8.09 -12.14
C LYS A 34 -2.35 -7.45 -12.29
N SER A 35 -2.26 -6.12 -12.23
CA SER A 35 -1.02 -5.33 -12.30
C SER A 35 -1.07 -4.14 -11.33
N GLU A 36 -1.91 -4.21 -10.31
CA GLU A 36 -2.08 -3.16 -9.32
C GLU A 36 -1.90 -3.74 -7.93
N LEU A 37 -1.10 -3.08 -7.08
CA LEU A 37 -1.09 -3.37 -5.66
C LEU A 37 -2.21 -2.60 -4.99
N VAL A 38 -3.11 -3.35 -4.37
CA VAL A 38 -4.26 -2.84 -3.66
C VAL A 38 -3.99 -3.03 -2.17
N ALA A 39 -4.05 -1.92 -1.43
CA ALA A 39 -3.99 -1.92 0.03
C ALA A 39 -5.34 -1.42 0.55
N GLU A 40 -6.05 -2.27 1.27
CA GLU A 40 -7.36 -2.02 1.85
C GLU A 40 -7.28 -2.10 3.36
N GLY A 41 -8.02 -1.24 4.04
CA GLY A 41 -8.12 -1.25 5.49
C GLY A 41 -9.50 -0.81 5.92
N VAL A 42 -10.16 -1.62 6.74
CA VAL A 42 -11.42 -1.22 7.39
C VAL A 42 -11.06 -0.54 8.70
N LYS A 43 -11.65 0.63 8.93
CA LYS A 43 -11.52 1.33 10.19
C LYS A 43 -12.84 1.24 10.94
N GLU A 44 -12.86 0.40 11.98
CA GLU A 44 -13.93 0.41 12.97
C GLU A 44 -13.85 1.74 13.74
N LYS A 45 -14.94 2.52 13.77
CA LYS A 45 -14.99 3.78 14.51
C LYS A 45 -15.57 3.52 15.90
N ASP A 46 -14.77 3.80 16.92
CA ASP A 46 -15.09 3.66 18.37
C ASP A 46 -16.12 4.69 18.90
N PHE A 47 -16.83 5.42 18.03
CA PHE A 47 -17.78 6.47 18.43
C PHE A 47 -19.13 6.34 17.71
N GLU A 48 -20.20 6.23 18.50
CA GLU A 48 -21.60 5.89 18.18
C GLU A 48 -22.37 6.80 17.19
N ASP A 49 -21.75 7.77 16.51
CA ASP A 49 -22.48 8.83 15.80
C ASP A 49 -21.96 9.09 14.36
N ASP A 50 -21.86 8.06 13.53
CA ASP A 50 -21.89 8.18 12.04
C ASP A 50 -21.98 6.76 11.42
N LYS A 51 -23.05 6.47 10.68
CA LYS A 51 -23.49 5.10 10.29
C LYS A 51 -22.72 4.42 9.15
N ASP A 52 -21.45 4.75 8.92
CA ASP A 52 -20.69 4.16 7.82
C ASP A 52 -19.25 3.78 8.25
N ASP A 53 -18.94 2.49 8.19
CA ASP A 53 -17.57 1.98 8.23
C ASP A 53 -16.74 2.64 7.12
N TYR A 54 -15.68 3.37 7.47
CA TYR A 54 -14.84 4.05 6.49
C TYR A 54 -13.77 3.08 5.97
N MET A 55 -14.00 2.52 4.77
CA MET A 55 -13.02 1.69 4.06
C MET A 55 -11.96 2.57 3.38
N LEU A 56 -10.71 2.41 3.79
CA LEU A 56 -9.54 3.01 3.13
C LEU A 56 -9.04 2.06 2.04
N ARG A 57 -9.07 2.50 0.78
CA ARG A 57 -8.55 1.73 -0.36
C ARG A 57 -7.52 2.54 -1.14
N PHE A 58 -6.31 2.00 -1.26
CA PHE A 58 -5.24 2.55 -2.08
C PHE A 58 -4.91 1.58 -3.21
N ARG A 59 -4.68 2.12 -4.41
CA ARG A 59 -4.30 1.34 -5.59
C ARG A 59 -3.07 1.97 -6.22
N ILE A 60 -2.09 1.13 -6.55
CA ILE A 60 -0.85 1.54 -7.19
C ILE A 60 -0.58 0.60 -8.35
N HIS A 61 -0.42 1.17 -9.54
CA HIS A 61 -0.01 0.40 -10.70
C HIS A 61 1.44 -0.07 -10.54
N LEU A 62 1.65 -1.38 -10.66
CA LEU A 62 2.95 -2.02 -10.58
C LEU A 62 3.15 -2.89 -11.82
N PRO A 63 4.17 -2.60 -12.64
CA PRO A 63 4.49 -3.43 -13.79
C PRO A 63 5.03 -4.78 -13.30
N MET A 64 4.17 -5.80 -13.25
CA MET A 64 4.47 -7.15 -12.77
C MET A 64 5.74 -7.75 -13.40
N HIS A 65 6.04 -7.38 -14.64
CA HIS A 65 7.19 -7.87 -15.39
C HIS A 65 8.54 -7.44 -14.79
N HIS A 66 8.55 -6.41 -13.93
CA HIS A 66 9.74 -5.84 -13.31
C HIS A 66 9.75 -5.97 -11.78
N VAL A 67 8.75 -6.61 -11.18
CA VAL A 67 8.63 -6.71 -9.72
C VAL A 67 8.52 -8.16 -9.26
N LYS A 68 9.20 -8.52 -8.19
CA LYS A 68 9.07 -9.84 -7.58
C LYS A 68 7.86 -9.84 -6.64
N ALA A 69 6.68 -10.07 -7.21
CA ALA A 69 5.42 -10.17 -6.47
C ALA A 69 5.50 -11.14 -5.27
N ASN A 70 6.20 -12.26 -5.43
CA ASN A 70 6.35 -13.28 -4.40
C ASN A 70 7.32 -12.90 -3.26
N ALA A 71 8.10 -11.83 -3.44
CA ALA A 71 9.05 -11.32 -2.44
C ALA A 71 8.58 -9.99 -1.82
N ILE A 72 7.32 -9.61 -2.04
CA ILE A 72 6.74 -8.42 -1.41
C ILE A 72 6.65 -8.65 0.09
N THR A 73 7.15 -7.67 0.84
CA THR A 73 7.08 -7.68 2.31
C THR A 73 6.17 -6.56 2.79
N THR A 74 5.35 -6.85 3.78
CA THR A 74 4.41 -5.91 4.38
C THR A 74 4.65 -5.82 5.88
N GLU A 75 4.67 -4.60 6.42
CA GLU A 75 4.84 -4.32 7.84
C GLU A 75 3.87 -3.23 8.27
N MET A 76 2.95 -3.55 9.19
CA MET A 76 2.10 -2.54 9.85
C MET A 76 2.81 -2.06 11.12
N LYS A 77 3.14 -0.76 11.19
CA LYS A 77 3.83 -0.17 12.35
C LYS A 77 3.37 1.26 12.61
N ASN A 78 2.94 1.56 13.84
CA ASN A 78 2.43 2.88 14.26
C ASN A 78 1.30 3.43 13.36
N GLY A 79 0.31 2.60 13.02
CA GLY A 79 -0.79 3.01 12.15
C GLY A 79 -0.38 3.34 10.71
N ALA A 80 0.81 2.90 10.29
CA ALA A 80 1.28 3.02 8.92
C ALA A 80 1.64 1.64 8.37
N LEU A 81 1.02 1.31 7.24
CA LEU A 81 1.28 0.11 6.47
C LEU A 81 2.45 0.39 5.53
N LYS A 82 3.58 -0.26 5.77
CA LYS A 82 4.74 -0.23 4.89
C LYS A 82 4.70 -1.46 3.99
N VAL A 83 4.92 -1.24 2.70
CA VAL A 83 5.01 -2.30 1.71
C VAL A 83 6.33 -2.09 0.97
N CYS A 84 7.19 -3.11 0.96
CA CYS A 84 8.40 -3.10 0.16
C CYS A 84 8.22 -4.09 -0.98
N VAL A 85 8.27 -3.56 -2.20
CA VAL A 85 8.18 -4.35 -3.42
C VAL A 85 9.57 -4.42 -4.05
N PRO A 86 10.27 -5.55 -3.95
CA PRO A 86 11.57 -5.70 -4.60
C PRO A 86 11.43 -5.66 -6.12
N LEU A 87 12.27 -4.85 -6.75
CA LEU A 87 12.36 -4.71 -8.19
C LEU A 87 13.38 -5.72 -8.72
N ILE A 88 13.08 -6.26 -9.90
CA ILE A 88 14.02 -7.09 -10.67
C ILE A 88 14.98 -6.18 -11.42
N ASN A 89 14.51 -4.99 -11.82
CA ASN A 89 15.29 -4.00 -12.53
C ASN A 89 14.67 -2.60 -12.35
N ALA A 90 15.44 -1.63 -11.84
CA ALA A 90 15.00 -0.26 -11.53
C ALA A 90 14.57 0.57 -12.75
N GLN A 91 15.03 0.17 -13.94
CA GLN A 91 15.10 1.02 -15.12
C GLN A 91 13.73 1.42 -15.72
N LEU A 92 12.61 0.79 -15.33
CA LEU A 92 11.36 0.84 -16.11
C LEU A 92 10.12 1.37 -15.38
N LEU A 93 10.24 1.82 -14.13
CA LEU A 93 9.18 2.63 -13.51
C LEU A 93 9.28 4.07 -14.04
N GLN A 94 8.82 4.28 -15.26
CA GLN A 94 8.62 5.64 -15.75
C GLN A 94 7.53 6.30 -14.89
N PRO A 95 7.76 7.53 -14.39
CA PRO A 95 6.71 8.25 -13.69
C PRO A 95 5.62 8.56 -14.73
N CYS A 96 4.48 7.89 -14.63
CA CYS A 96 3.27 8.37 -15.29
C CYS A 96 2.92 9.72 -14.63
N PHE A 97 3.31 10.81 -15.30
CA PHE A 97 2.88 12.18 -15.01
C PHE A 97 1.64 12.52 -15.83
#